data_AF-A0A932B752-F1
#
_entry.id   AF-A0A932B752-F1
#
_cell.length_a   1.000
_cell.length_b   1.000
_cell.length_c   1.000
_cell.angle_alpha   90.00
_cell.angle_beta   90.00
_cell.angle_gamma   90.00
#
_symmetry.space_group_name_H-M   'P 1'
#
loop_
_entity.id
_entity.type
_entity.pdbx_description
1 polymer ?
#
loop_
_entity_poly.entity_id
_entity_poly.type
_entity_poly.pdbx_seq_one_letter_code
_entity_poly.pdbx_strand_id
1 'polypeptide(L)' 'RAQPDSDGTGLGLAITRAIVEAHGGKIEVSSDQGRTRFTLEFRRVSLP' A
#
# COMPACT_ATOMS: atom_id res chain seq x y z
N ARG A 1 -17.27 -15.13 2.69
CA ARG A 1 -16.20 -16.16 2.77
C ARG A 1 -15.05 -15.54 3.55
N ALA A 2 -15.02 -15.72 4.86
CA ALA A 2 -13.83 -15.42 5.66
C ALA A 2 -12.95 -16.67 5.59
N GLN A 3 -11.84 -16.56 4.86
CA GLN A 3 -10.86 -17.65 4.80
C GLN A 3 -10.19 -17.71 6.18
N PRO A 4 -10.09 -18.89 6.81
CA PRO A 4 -9.44 -19.07 8.12
C PRO A 4 -7.97 -18.65 8.03
N ASP A 5 -7.44 -18.17 9.16
CA ASP A 5 -6.11 -17.58 9.36
C ASP A 5 -5.02 -18.19 8.47
N SER A 6 -4.88 -17.64 7.27
CA SER A 6 -3.57 -17.56 6.67
C SER A 6 -2.88 -16.49 7.49
N ASP A 7 -2.06 -16.89 8.46
CA ASP A 7 -0.95 -16.08 8.95
C ASP A 7 -0.09 -15.75 7.73
N GLY A 8 -0.54 -14.74 6.98
CA GLY A 8 0.22 -14.18 5.90
C GLY A 8 1.51 -13.70 6.52
N THR A 9 2.63 -13.91 5.83
CA THR A 9 3.98 -13.56 6.28
C THR A 9 4.18 -12.07 6.60
N GLY A 10 3.14 -11.24 6.56
CA GLY A 10 3.20 -9.79 6.72
C GLY A 10 3.85 -9.08 5.54
N LEU A 11 4.24 -9.81 4.48
CA LEU A 11 5.04 -9.28 3.39
C LEU A 11 4.28 -8.34 2.44
N GLY A 12 2.94 -8.36 2.46
CA GLY A 12 2.12 -7.57 1.54
C GLY A 12 2.49 -6.09 1.51
N LEU A 13 2.60 -5.44 2.67
CA LEU A 13 2.96 -4.02 2.75
C LEU A 13 4.41 -3.75 2.36
N ALA A 14 5.34 -4.66 2.66
CA ALA A 14 6.74 -4.52 2.25
C ALA A 14 6.87 -4.57 0.73
N ILE A 15 6.16 -5.50 0.08
CA ILE A 15 6.11 -5.62 -1.38
C ILE A 15 5.44 -4.38 -1.99
N THR A 16 4.29 -3.95 -1.47
CA THR A 16 3.61 -2.74 -1.94
C THR A 16 4.50 -1.52 -1.86
N ARG A 17 5.21 -1.33 -0.74
CA ARG A 17 6.16 -0.22 -0.56
C ARG A 17 7.26 -0.25 -1.61
N ALA A 18 7.89 -1.41 -1.83
CA ALA A 18 8.95 -1.55 -2.83
C ALA A 18 8.45 -1.21 -4.24
N ILE A 19 7.24 -1.66 -4.60
CA ILE A 19 6.63 -1.32 -5.89
C ILE A 19 6.39 0.18 -6.02
N VAL A 20 5.81 0.83 -5.01
CA VAL A 20 5.53 2.27 -5.02
C VAL A 20 6.82 3.08 -5.16
N GLU A 21 7.85 2.76 -4.38
CA GLU A 21 9.15 3.42 -4.43
C GLU A 21 9.84 3.22 -5.79
N ALA A 22 9.76 2.02 -6.38
CA ALA A 22 10.31 1.73 -7.70
C ALA A 22 9.67 2.57 -8.83
N HIS A 23 8.41 2.97 -8.67
CA HIS A 23 7.72 3.86 -9.61
C HIS A 23 7.90 5.36 -9.26
N GLY A 24 8.80 5.69 -8.33
CA GLY A 24 9.05 7.06 -7.88
C GLY A 24 7.86 7.69 -7.13
N GLY A 25 6.98 6.85 -6.58
CA GLY A 25 5.85 7.23 -5.75
C GLY A 25 6.18 7.24 -4.25
N LYS A 26 5.15 7.49 -3.44
CA LYS A 26 5.22 7.50 -1.98
C LYS A 26 4.04 6.75 -1.38
N ILE A 27 4.23 6.09 -0.25
CA ILE A 27 3.18 5.40 0.51
C ILE A 27 3.12 5.92 1.94
N GLU A 28 1.91 6.14 2.46
CA GLU A 28 1.64 6.53 3.84
C GLU A 28 0.50 5.70 4.44
N VAL A 29 0.50 5.57 5.76
CA VAL A 29 -0.58 4.95 6.53
C VAL A 29 -1.04 5.88 7.64
N SER A 30 -2.34 6.04 7.78
CA SER A 30 -2.97 6.75 8.90
C SER A 30 -4.08 5.88 9.47
N SER A 31 -4.14 5.75 10.79
CA SER A 31 -5.23 5.07 11.46
C SER A 31 -5.88 6.03 12.47
N ASP A 32 -7.19 6.20 12.35
CA ASP A 32 -8.00 7.02 13.27
C ASP A 32 -9.43 6.47 13.36
N GLN A 33 -10.05 6.58 14.52
CA GLN A 33 -11.45 6.19 14.78
C GLN A 33 -11.81 4.78 14.25
N GLY A 34 -10.92 3.80 14.45
CA GLY A 34 -11.13 2.42 14.00
C GLY A 34 -11.06 2.23 12.47
N ARG A 35 -10.56 3.23 11.74
CA ARG A 35 -10.36 3.17 10.29
C ARG A 35 -8.88 3.31 9.97
N THR A 36 -8.38 2.42 9.15
CA THR A 36 -7.03 2.51 8.60
C THR A 36 -7.11 2.90 7.14
N ARG A 37 -6.38 3.94 6.77
CA ARG A 37 -6.24 4.42 5.39
C ARG A 37 -4.79 4.27 4.96
N PHE A 38 -4.61 3.68 3.78
CA PHE A 38 -3.33 3.63 3.08
C PHE A 38 -3.43 4.57 1.88
N THR A 39 -2.48 5.49 1.74
CA THR A 39 -2.44 6.48 0.65
C THR A 39 -1.21 6.20 -0.19
N LEU A 40 -1.40 6.05 -1.50
CA LEU A 40 -0.32 5.86 -2.48
C LEU A 40 -0.33 7.05 -3.44
N GLU A 41 0.80 7.72 -3.57
CA GLU A 41 0.99 8.86 -4.44
C GLU A 41 1.96 8.48 -5.57
N PHE A 42 1.60 8.79 -6.81
CA PHE A 42 2.45 8.56 -7.98
C PHE A 42 2.56 9.86 -8.77
N ARG A 43 3.72 10.07 -9.42
CA ARG A 43 3.85 11.17 -10.37
C ARG A 43 2.94 10.91 -11.56
N ARG A 44 2.12 11.90 -11.91
CA ARG A 44 1.31 11.83 -13.11
C ARG A 44 2.22 11.97 -14.32
N VAL A 45 2.26 10.94 -15.18
CA VAL A 45 2.91 11.05 -16.48
C VAL A 45 1.93 11.76 -17.41
N SER A 46 2.26 12.96 -17.87
CA SER A 46 1.59 13.58 -19.01
C SER A 46 2.07 12.87 -20.27
N LEU A 47 1.19 12.08 -20.89
CA LEU A 47 1.44 11.58 -22.24
C LEU A 47 1.35 12.76 -23.23
N PRO A 48 2.20 12.78 -24.28
CA PRO A 48 2.15 13.78 -25.33
C PRO A 48 0.87 13.71 -26.17
#